data_AF-A0A523ZBH3-F1
#
_entry.id   AF-A0A523ZBH3-F1
#
_cell.length_a   1.000
_cell.length_b   1.000
_cell.length_c   1.000
_cell.angle_alpha   90.00
_cell.angle_beta   90.00
_cell.angle_gamma   90.00
#
_symmetry.space_group_name_H-M   'P 1'
#
loop_
_entity.id
_entity.type
_entity.pdbx_description
1 polymer ?
#
loop_
_entity_poly.entity_id
_entity_poly.type
_entity_poly.pdbx_seq_one_letter_code
_entity_poly.pdbx_strand_id
1 'polypeptide(L)'
;MNKREAEYYEVIRDDITRCELCPHNCVIPPGEEGLCWARKNEGGKLSVQNYGETTSIAVDPIEKKPLFHFHPGTMILSISPNGCNMRCPYCQNYSITARKSPTQYVGPEELLKMTKRYNTPSIAFTYSEPIIWFEYIKDVAEYARPSGVDLVMVTNGLISEKPLMELIEIVSAMNIDLKSMNEEYYKKVLKGDLKTTLRTIELASKKIHVEVTNLLIPGDNDKDIEELSKWLSSIDKTIPLHISRYYPYQGYERPPTPVPLLMDAYEIASRYLYYVYIGNVRLERAENTYCPECSNLLIERIGFSSKIVGIKEGSCSNCNRTIDIVL
;
A
#
# COMPACT_ATOMS: atom_id res chain seq x y z
N MET A 1 4.44 24.50 19.48
CA MET A 1 3.66 24.38 18.23
C MET A 1 2.37 23.66 18.58
N ASN A 2 1.21 24.21 18.22
CA ASN A 2 -0.07 23.51 18.41
C ASN A 2 -0.05 22.27 17.52
N LYS A 3 -0.30 21.09 18.10
CA LYS A 3 -0.40 19.85 17.33
C LYS A 3 -1.63 19.92 16.43
N ARG A 4 -1.54 19.32 15.23
CA ARG A 4 -2.66 19.19 14.30
C ARG A 4 -3.78 18.40 14.99
N GLU A 5 -5.02 18.90 14.93
CA GLU A 5 -6.19 18.17 15.41
C GLU A 5 -6.60 17.10 14.38
N ALA A 6 -7.02 15.93 14.85
CA ALA A 6 -7.50 14.84 14.00
C ALA A 6 -8.88 15.18 13.42
N GLU A 7 -9.16 14.75 12.20
CA GLU A 7 -10.43 15.11 11.54
C GLU A 7 -11.56 14.10 11.80
N TYR A 8 -11.20 12.86 12.12
CA TYR A 8 -12.13 11.73 12.23
C TYR A 8 -12.21 11.20 13.66
N TYR A 9 -12.96 11.88 14.50
CA TYR A 9 -13.26 11.44 15.85
C TYR A 9 -14.52 12.09 16.42
N GLU A 10 -15.06 11.50 17.48
CA GLU A 10 -16.12 12.08 18.29
C GLU A 10 -15.74 12.09 19.77
N VAL A 11 -16.34 12.98 20.56
CA VAL A 11 -16.28 12.96 22.03
C VAL A 11 -17.49 12.19 22.53
N ILE A 12 -17.28 11.04 23.17
CA ILE A 12 -18.35 10.11 23.51
C ILE A 12 -18.86 10.21 24.95
N ARG A 13 -18.02 10.71 25.88
CA ARG A 13 -18.37 10.97 27.29
C ARG A 13 -17.28 11.77 27.97
N ASP A 14 -17.65 12.87 28.63
CA ASP A 14 -16.71 13.81 29.24
C ASP A 14 -15.61 14.19 28.23
N ASP A 15 -14.34 13.96 28.56
CA ASP A 15 -13.20 14.19 27.67
C ASP A 15 -12.74 12.92 26.93
N ILE A 16 -13.49 11.81 26.96
CA ILE A 16 -13.14 10.57 26.25
C ILE A 16 -13.49 10.69 24.77
N THR A 17 -12.52 10.38 23.90
CA THR A 17 -12.69 10.44 22.45
C THR A 17 -12.80 9.04 21.83
N ARG A 18 -13.48 8.94 20.69
CA ARG A 18 -13.48 7.76 19.82
C ARG A 18 -12.92 8.15 18.46
N CYS A 19 -11.78 7.59 18.10
CA CYS A 19 -11.17 7.79 16.78
C CYS A 19 -11.91 6.96 15.73
N GLU A 20 -12.38 7.58 14.64
CA GLU A 20 -13.17 6.91 13.58
C GLU A 20 -12.39 6.71 12.27
N LEU A 21 -11.09 7.01 12.25
CA LEU A 21 -10.25 6.92 11.04
C LEU A 21 -10.22 5.51 10.43
N CYS A 22 -10.23 4.48 11.27
CA CYS A 22 -10.12 3.08 10.87
C CYS A 22 -11.08 2.22 11.72
N PRO A 23 -11.43 0.99 11.28
CA PRO A 23 -12.46 0.16 11.92
C PRO A 23 -12.15 -0.27 13.36
N HIS A 24 -10.95 -0.01 13.88
CA HIS A 24 -10.65 -0.23 15.30
C HIS A 24 -11.46 0.67 16.24
N ASN A 25 -11.92 1.82 15.77
CA ASN A 25 -12.75 2.75 16.53
C ASN A 25 -12.24 3.00 17.96
N CYS A 26 -10.92 3.25 18.09
CA CYS A 26 -10.25 3.30 19.39
C CYS A 26 -10.96 4.30 20.32
N VAL A 27 -11.37 3.83 21.49
CA VAL A 27 -11.85 4.67 22.60
C VAL A 27 -10.64 5.07 23.42
N ILE A 28 -10.33 6.37 23.43
CA ILE A 28 -9.07 6.91 23.95
C ILE A 28 -9.39 7.84 25.12
N PRO A 29 -9.06 7.45 26.37
CA PRO A 29 -9.16 8.33 27.54
C PRO A 29 -8.25 9.57 27.44
N PRO A 30 -8.53 10.65 28.18
CA PRO A 30 -7.64 11.82 28.24
C PRO A 30 -6.21 11.44 28.63
N GLY A 31 -5.22 11.95 27.91
CA GLY A 31 -3.81 11.66 28.13
C GLY A 31 -3.27 10.40 27.44
N GLU A 32 -4.15 9.54 26.93
CA GLU A 32 -3.79 8.26 26.31
C GLU A 32 -3.67 8.34 24.78
N GLU A 33 -3.00 7.33 24.20
CA GLU A 33 -2.84 7.15 22.76
C GLU A 33 -3.69 5.99 22.21
N GLY A 34 -4.11 6.11 20.96
CA GLY A 34 -4.68 4.99 20.21
C GLY A 34 -3.64 3.92 19.86
N LEU A 35 -4.12 2.76 19.38
CA LEU A 35 -3.26 1.59 19.14
C LEU A 35 -2.10 1.85 18.15
N CYS A 36 -2.28 2.76 17.20
CA CYS A 36 -1.26 3.08 16.19
C CYS A 36 -0.27 4.16 16.64
N TRP A 37 -0.43 4.71 17.85
CA TRP A 37 0.34 5.83 18.41
C TRP A 37 0.21 7.18 17.70
N ALA A 38 -0.49 7.23 16.56
CA ALA A 38 -0.68 8.46 15.79
C ALA A 38 -1.68 9.42 16.42
N ARG A 39 -2.57 8.93 17.28
CA ARG A 39 -3.70 9.70 17.83
C ARG A 39 -3.60 9.75 19.35
N LYS A 40 -3.61 10.96 19.93
CA LYS A 40 -3.61 11.16 21.38
C LYS A 40 -4.74 12.06 21.80
N ASN A 41 -5.45 11.69 22.85
CA ASN A 41 -6.49 12.54 23.40
C ASN A 41 -5.89 13.59 24.36
N GLU A 42 -5.99 14.86 23.98
CA GLU A 42 -5.54 16.01 24.77
C GLU A 42 -6.76 16.75 25.37
N GLY A 43 -7.48 16.08 26.28
CA GLY A 43 -8.59 16.65 27.03
C GLY A 43 -9.84 16.89 26.17
N GLY A 44 -10.34 15.83 25.53
CA GLY A 44 -11.49 15.89 24.63
C GLY A 44 -11.14 16.28 23.19
N LYS A 45 -9.87 16.62 22.92
CA LYS A 45 -9.37 16.93 21.56
C LYS A 45 -8.42 15.85 21.09
N LEU A 46 -8.77 15.14 20.03
CA LEU A 46 -7.88 14.13 19.47
C LEU A 46 -6.83 14.80 18.58
N SER A 47 -5.56 14.68 18.96
CA SER A 47 -4.43 15.31 18.29
C SER A 47 -3.58 14.30 17.52
N VAL A 48 -3.02 14.74 16.38
CA VAL A 48 -2.12 13.95 15.51
C VAL A 48 -0.70 14.04 16.04
N GLN A 49 -0.18 12.95 16.61
CA GLN A 49 1.15 12.92 17.23
C GLN A 49 2.29 12.78 16.23
N ASN A 50 2.03 12.12 15.11
CA ASN A 50 3.05 11.75 14.14
C ASN A 50 3.06 12.67 12.90
N TYR A 51 2.35 13.80 12.89
CA TYR A 51 2.24 14.67 11.72
C TYR A 51 3.63 15.09 11.19
N GLY A 52 4.01 14.64 9.98
CA GLY A 52 5.34 14.87 9.40
C GLY A 52 6.51 14.16 10.11
N GLU A 53 6.27 13.45 11.21
CA GLU A 53 7.30 12.76 11.99
C GLU A 53 7.79 11.50 11.29
N THR A 54 8.92 11.64 10.61
CA THR A 54 9.40 10.73 9.59
C THR A 54 10.54 9.85 10.09
N THR A 55 10.40 8.54 9.94
CA THR A 55 11.43 7.56 10.33
C THR A 55 12.46 7.32 9.23
N SER A 56 12.02 7.33 7.98
CA SER A 56 12.83 6.96 6.82
C SER A 56 12.46 7.81 5.61
N ILE A 57 13.48 8.22 4.84
CA ILE A 57 13.34 8.85 3.54
C ILE A 57 14.30 8.17 2.56
N ALA A 58 13.81 7.78 1.39
CA ALA A 58 14.65 7.19 0.36
C ALA A 58 14.11 7.47 -1.04
N VAL A 59 14.99 7.54 -2.04
CA VAL A 59 14.58 7.54 -3.44
C VAL A 59 14.70 6.10 -3.93
N ASP A 60 13.55 5.48 -4.22
CA ASP A 60 13.45 4.08 -4.63
C ASP A 60 12.93 4.00 -6.08
N PRO A 61 13.18 2.90 -6.81
CA PRO A 61 12.44 2.60 -8.04
C PRO A 61 10.98 2.28 -7.71
N ILE A 62 10.06 2.63 -8.60
CA ILE A 62 8.62 2.41 -8.40
C ILE A 62 8.25 0.92 -8.28
N GLU A 63 9.03 0.04 -8.90
CA GLU A 63 8.91 -1.41 -8.82
C GLU A 63 9.08 -1.92 -7.38
N LYS A 64 9.74 -1.16 -6.50
CA LYS A 64 9.85 -1.50 -5.07
C LYS A 64 8.58 -1.19 -4.27
N LYS A 65 7.61 -0.44 -4.83
CA LYS A 65 6.27 -0.15 -4.26
C LYS A 65 5.19 -1.11 -4.76
N PRO A 66 5.60 -2.29 -5.22
CA PRO A 66 4.93 -3.11 -6.24
C PRO A 66 3.89 -2.35 -7.09
N LEU A 67 4.34 -1.30 -7.78
CA LEU A 67 3.51 -0.58 -8.75
C LEU A 67 4.13 -0.74 -10.13
N PHE A 68 3.87 -1.89 -10.75
CA PHE A 68 4.48 -2.24 -12.03
C PHE A 68 3.78 -1.54 -13.20
N HIS A 69 2.53 -1.11 -13.01
CA HIS A 69 1.64 -0.54 -14.02
C HIS A 69 1.37 0.95 -13.77
N PHE A 70 2.12 1.58 -12.86
CA PHE A 70 2.06 3.02 -12.59
C PHE A 70 3.46 3.63 -12.78
N HIS A 71 3.65 4.43 -13.83
CA HIS A 71 4.92 5.06 -14.21
C HIS A 71 6.15 4.12 -14.18
N PRO A 72 6.09 2.95 -14.86
CA PRO A 72 7.14 1.93 -14.80
C PRO A 72 8.52 2.51 -15.15
N GLY A 73 9.52 2.19 -14.33
CA GLY A 73 10.92 2.57 -14.52
C GLY A 73 11.28 3.95 -13.96
N THR A 74 10.31 4.67 -13.39
CA THR A 74 10.57 5.94 -12.71
C THR A 74 11.07 5.74 -11.28
N MET A 75 11.68 6.79 -10.74
CA MET A 75 12.09 6.87 -9.33
C MET A 75 11.01 7.57 -8.51
N ILE A 76 10.84 7.18 -7.25
CA ILE A 76 9.81 7.70 -6.34
C ILE A 76 10.41 8.08 -4.99
N LEU A 77 10.07 9.26 -4.49
CA LEU A 77 10.49 9.70 -3.15
C LEU A 77 9.62 9.01 -2.11
N SER A 78 10.23 8.16 -1.29
CA SER A 78 9.56 7.32 -0.30
C SER A 78 9.72 7.90 1.11
N ILE A 79 8.64 7.91 1.87
CA ILE A 79 8.60 8.45 3.23
C ILE A 79 7.71 7.59 4.15
N SER A 80 8.05 7.52 5.44
CA SER A 80 7.37 6.63 6.40
C SER A 80 7.15 7.25 7.79
N PRO A 81 5.99 7.02 8.41
CA PRO A 81 5.77 7.28 9.84
C PRO A 81 6.31 6.14 10.72
N ASN A 82 6.25 6.37 12.04
CA ASN A 82 6.10 5.31 13.03
C ASN A 82 4.63 4.85 13.16
N GLY A 83 4.46 3.59 13.51
CA GLY A 83 3.19 3.00 13.88
C GLY A 83 2.51 2.26 12.73
N CYS A 84 1.51 1.48 13.09
CA CYS A 84 0.65 0.75 12.17
C CYS A 84 -0.68 0.48 12.86
N ASN A 85 -1.77 0.41 12.10
CA ASN A 85 -3.08 0.02 12.61
C ASN A 85 -3.35 -1.50 12.51
N MET A 86 -2.39 -2.29 12.04
CA MET A 86 -2.36 -3.76 12.13
C MET A 86 -1.17 -4.24 12.97
N ARG A 87 -1.12 -5.54 13.27
CA ARG A 87 -0.06 -6.23 14.05
C ARG A 87 0.38 -7.52 13.38
N CYS A 88 0.76 -7.46 12.11
CA CYS A 88 1.26 -8.61 11.37
C CYS A 88 2.53 -9.19 12.04
N PRO A 89 2.55 -10.47 12.45
CA PRO A 89 3.68 -11.04 13.19
C PRO A 89 4.96 -11.21 12.34
N TYR A 90 4.82 -11.16 11.01
CA TYR A 90 5.89 -11.28 10.02
C TYR A 90 6.29 -9.93 9.39
N CYS A 91 5.89 -8.79 9.99
CA CYS A 91 6.17 -7.48 9.39
C CYS A 91 7.68 -7.23 9.27
N GLN A 92 8.18 -7.09 8.04
CA GLN A 92 9.60 -6.80 7.77
C GLN A 92 10.02 -5.41 8.29
N ASN A 93 9.06 -4.51 8.51
CA ASN A 93 9.27 -3.18 9.06
C ASN A 93 8.88 -3.12 10.56
N TYR A 94 9.06 -4.22 11.28
CA TYR A 94 8.75 -4.34 12.72
C TYR A 94 9.39 -3.22 13.57
N SER A 95 10.62 -2.79 13.23
CA SER A 95 11.35 -1.74 13.97
C SER A 95 10.64 -0.38 14.03
N ILE A 96 9.76 -0.08 13.07
CA ILE A 96 9.00 1.18 12.99
C ILE A 96 7.49 0.99 13.18
N THR A 97 6.99 -0.25 13.13
CA THR A 97 5.55 -0.56 13.28
C THR A 97 5.19 -1.10 14.66
N ALA A 98 6.14 -1.79 15.32
CA ALA A 98 5.97 -2.39 16.65
C ALA A 98 6.90 -1.78 17.72
N ARG A 99 7.77 -0.84 17.32
CA ARG A 99 8.55 0.01 18.23
C ARG A 99 8.54 1.44 17.72
N LYS A 100 8.61 2.42 18.63
CA LYS A 100 8.79 3.84 18.27
C LYS A 100 10.26 4.07 17.96
N SER A 101 10.58 4.27 16.69
CA SER A 101 11.92 4.67 16.24
C SER A 101 12.09 6.20 16.30
N PRO A 102 13.32 6.73 16.37
CA PRO A 102 13.56 8.16 16.23
C PRO A 102 12.97 8.70 14.92
N THR A 103 12.51 9.95 14.97
CA THR A 103 11.89 10.64 13.83
C THR A 103 12.53 12.00 13.62
N GLN A 104 12.39 12.50 12.40
CA GLN A 104 12.65 13.89 12.05
C GLN A 104 11.39 14.48 11.45
N TYR A 105 11.11 15.74 11.78
CA TYR A 105 9.98 16.44 11.19
C TYR A 105 10.27 16.81 9.73
N VAL A 106 9.38 16.41 8.83
CA VAL A 106 9.34 16.85 7.44
C VAL A 106 7.98 17.51 7.20
N GLY A 107 7.99 18.80 6.90
CA GLY A 107 6.76 19.52 6.58
C GLY A 107 6.32 19.28 5.13
N PRO A 108 5.03 19.49 4.80
CA PRO A 108 4.51 19.28 3.45
C PRO A 108 5.29 20.01 2.35
N GLU A 109 5.60 21.30 2.56
CA GLU A 109 6.37 22.10 1.60
C GLU A 109 7.81 21.58 1.42
N GLU A 110 8.45 21.17 2.52
CA GLU A 110 9.80 20.60 2.48
C GLU A 110 9.82 19.28 1.73
N LEU A 111 8.82 18.42 1.93
CA LEU A 111 8.69 17.18 1.18
C LEU A 111 8.63 17.46 -0.33
N LEU A 112 7.85 18.46 -0.76
CA LEU A 112 7.81 18.84 -2.17
C LEU A 112 9.12 19.43 -2.69
N LYS A 113 9.85 20.19 -1.88
CA LYS A 113 11.20 20.67 -2.23
C LYS A 113 12.16 19.49 -2.44
N MET A 114 12.07 18.46 -1.60
CA MET A 114 12.86 17.23 -1.75
C MET A 114 12.50 16.49 -3.03
N THR A 115 11.22 16.32 -3.34
CA THR A 115 10.74 15.68 -4.58
C THR A 115 11.31 16.37 -5.82
N LYS A 116 11.29 17.71 -5.86
CA LYS A 116 11.87 18.50 -6.96
C LYS A 116 13.39 18.36 -7.01
N ARG A 117 14.06 18.39 -5.86
CA ARG A 117 15.52 18.22 -5.76
C ARG A 117 15.99 16.86 -6.29
N TYR A 118 15.24 15.80 -6.00
CA TYR A 118 15.56 14.44 -6.45
C TYR A 118 14.99 14.09 -7.82
N ASN A 119 14.25 15.01 -8.46
CA ASN A 119 13.66 14.83 -9.78
C ASN A 119 12.78 13.56 -9.89
N THR A 120 11.95 13.32 -8.88
CA THR A 120 10.99 12.20 -8.85
C THR A 120 9.60 12.70 -9.22
N PRO A 121 8.86 12.06 -10.15
CA PRO A 121 7.49 12.46 -10.49
C PRO A 121 6.48 12.20 -9.37
N SER A 122 6.81 11.36 -8.39
CA SER A 122 5.84 10.89 -7.40
C SER A 122 6.44 10.83 -5.98
N ILE A 123 5.55 10.79 -4.98
CA ILE A 123 5.86 10.56 -3.57
C ILE A 123 5.12 9.30 -3.10
N ALA A 124 5.84 8.36 -2.48
CA ALA A 124 5.27 7.18 -1.84
C ALA A 124 5.23 7.32 -0.31
N PHE A 125 4.04 7.20 0.27
CA PHE A 125 3.87 6.96 1.70
C PHE A 125 3.85 5.44 1.94
N THR A 126 4.89 4.92 2.59
CA THR A 126 5.24 3.48 2.56
C THR A 126 6.05 3.05 3.79
N TYR A 127 6.53 1.80 3.80
CA TYR A 127 7.35 1.11 4.82
C TYR A 127 6.60 0.81 6.13
N SER A 128 5.79 1.73 6.65
CA SER A 128 4.84 1.43 7.72
C SER A 128 3.40 1.46 7.19
N GLU A 129 2.47 2.11 7.88
CA GLU A 129 1.09 2.25 7.41
C GLU A 129 0.78 3.73 7.14
N PRO A 130 0.56 4.14 5.88
CA PRO A 130 0.33 5.55 5.54
C PRO A 130 -1.05 6.08 5.93
N ILE A 131 -2.08 5.24 6.16
CA ILE A 131 -3.43 5.70 6.55
C ILE A 131 -3.39 6.53 7.85
N ILE A 132 -2.51 6.18 8.79
CA ILE A 132 -2.39 6.90 10.07
C ILE A 132 -1.78 8.31 9.91
N TRP A 133 -1.35 8.66 8.69
CA TRP A 133 -0.87 9.96 8.26
C TRP A 133 -1.91 10.76 7.46
N PHE A 134 -3.20 10.39 7.55
CA PHE A 134 -4.31 11.01 6.81
C PHE A 134 -4.22 12.54 6.65
N GLU A 135 -4.14 13.30 7.75
CA GLU A 135 -4.10 14.77 7.69
C GLU A 135 -2.80 15.28 7.05
N TYR A 136 -1.67 14.61 7.29
CA TYR A 136 -0.39 14.99 6.67
C TYR A 136 -0.41 14.77 5.16
N ILE A 137 -0.98 13.65 4.69
CA ILE A 137 -1.13 13.35 3.26
C ILE A 137 -2.04 14.39 2.58
N LYS A 138 -3.15 14.77 3.23
CA LYS A 138 -4.04 15.84 2.73
C LYS A 138 -3.29 17.15 2.55
N ASP A 139 -2.52 17.56 3.54
CA ASP A 139 -1.77 18.82 3.47
C ASP A 139 -0.64 18.74 2.42
N VAL A 140 0.02 17.59 2.24
CA VAL A 140 0.98 17.37 1.14
C VAL A 140 0.30 17.50 -0.23
N ALA A 141 -0.93 17.00 -0.38
CA ALA A 141 -1.67 17.05 -1.64
C ALA A 141 -1.98 18.49 -2.10
N GLU A 142 -2.06 19.46 -1.19
CA GLU A 142 -2.23 20.88 -1.53
C GLU A 142 -1.03 21.43 -2.30
N TYR A 143 0.18 20.94 -2.02
CA TYR A 143 1.41 21.35 -2.71
C TYR A 143 1.74 20.48 -3.93
N ALA A 144 1.40 19.19 -3.85
CA ALA A 144 1.73 18.21 -4.89
C ALA A 144 0.90 18.37 -6.17
N ARG A 145 -0.43 18.54 -6.04
CA ARG A 145 -1.36 18.69 -7.17
C ARG A 145 -0.99 19.82 -8.15
N PRO A 146 -0.76 21.07 -7.73
CA PRO A 146 -0.37 22.13 -8.65
C PRO A 146 1.06 21.94 -9.22
N SER A 147 1.88 21.08 -8.61
CA SER A 147 3.23 20.77 -9.09
C SER A 147 3.27 19.57 -10.03
N GLY A 148 2.14 18.91 -10.31
CA GLY A 148 2.09 17.70 -11.13
C GLY A 148 2.83 16.50 -10.50
N VAL A 149 2.89 16.46 -9.17
CA VAL A 149 3.52 15.36 -8.42
C VAL A 149 2.44 14.39 -7.95
N ASP A 150 2.58 13.13 -8.33
CA ASP A 150 1.64 12.09 -7.90
C ASP A 150 1.88 11.65 -6.46
N LEU A 151 0.79 11.42 -5.73
CA LEU A 151 0.83 10.82 -4.41
C LEU A 151 0.46 9.35 -4.51
N VAL A 152 1.23 8.51 -3.83
CA VAL A 152 1.10 7.05 -3.87
C VAL A 152 1.11 6.49 -2.45
N MET A 153 0.32 5.46 -2.18
CA MET A 153 0.31 4.76 -0.90
C MET A 153 0.61 3.27 -1.06
N VAL A 154 1.48 2.74 -0.19
CA VAL A 154 1.62 1.29 0.03
C VAL A 154 1.02 0.98 1.39
N THR A 155 -0.16 0.35 1.42
CA THR A 155 -1.04 0.30 2.60
C THR A 155 -1.63 -1.08 2.83
N ASN A 156 -2.02 -1.38 4.07
CA ASN A 156 -2.84 -2.54 4.39
C ASN A 156 -4.35 -2.34 4.12
N GLY A 157 -4.77 -1.13 3.73
CA GLY A 157 -6.14 -0.81 3.34
C GLY A 157 -7.14 -0.70 4.50
N LEU A 158 -6.69 -0.71 5.75
CA LEU A 158 -7.56 -0.67 6.93
C LEU A 158 -7.99 0.76 7.27
N ILE A 159 -9.01 1.26 6.56
CA ILE A 159 -9.53 2.62 6.69
C ILE A 159 -11.07 2.63 6.68
N SER A 160 -11.66 3.53 7.45
CA SER A 160 -13.11 3.76 7.42
C SER A 160 -13.55 4.37 6.09
N GLU A 161 -14.81 4.20 5.70
CA GLU A 161 -15.26 4.58 4.36
C GLU A 161 -15.13 6.07 4.07
N LYS A 162 -15.62 6.92 5.00
CA LYS A 162 -15.59 8.38 4.84
C LYS A 162 -14.17 8.92 4.59
N PRO A 163 -13.16 8.62 5.42
CA PRO A 163 -11.80 9.08 5.15
C PRO A 163 -11.20 8.43 3.89
N LEU A 164 -11.57 7.20 3.53
CA LEU A 164 -11.14 6.61 2.26
C LEU A 164 -11.63 7.42 1.06
N MET A 165 -12.90 7.80 1.05
CA MET A 165 -13.48 8.58 -0.04
C MET A 165 -12.78 9.94 -0.23
N GLU A 166 -12.25 10.54 0.84
CA GLU A 166 -11.41 11.74 0.71
C GLU A 166 -10.01 11.43 0.18
N LEU A 167 -9.36 10.34 0.63
CA LEU A 167 -8.02 9.98 0.18
C LEU A 167 -7.98 9.66 -1.31
N ILE A 168 -8.95 8.93 -1.85
CA ILE A 168 -8.96 8.52 -3.26
C ILE A 168 -9.25 9.68 -4.23
N GLU A 169 -9.58 10.86 -3.72
CA GLU A 169 -9.72 12.09 -4.52
C GLU A 169 -8.39 12.89 -4.58
N ILE A 170 -7.36 12.47 -3.83
CA ILE A 170 -6.07 13.17 -3.76
C ILE A 170 -4.84 12.29 -4.02
N VAL A 171 -4.99 10.97 -3.92
CA VAL A 171 -3.94 9.98 -4.21
C VAL A 171 -4.12 9.47 -5.64
N SER A 172 -3.03 9.25 -6.37
CA SER A 172 -3.06 8.80 -7.76
C SER A 172 -3.01 7.28 -7.90
N ALA A 173 -2.33 6.59 -6.96
CA ALA A 173 -2.24 5.14 -6.96
C ALA A 173 -2.09 4.53 -5.55
N MET A 174 -2.56 3.29 -5.40
CA MET A 174 -2.32 2.48 -4.20
C MET A 174 -1.80 1.10 -4.56
N ASN A 175 -0.79 0.64 -3.83
CA ASN A 175 -0.55 -0.78 -3.66
C ASN A 175 -1.17 -1.22 -2.33
N ILE A 176 -2.12 -2.16 -2.38
CA ILE A 176 -2.87 -2.60 -1.20
C ILE A 176 -2.51 -4.05 -0.85
N ASP A 177 -2.05 -4.26 0.38
CA ASP A 177 -1.71 -5.59 0.88
C ASP A 177 -2.98 -6.39 1.25
N LEU A 178 -3.43 -7.29 0.37
CA LEU A 178 -4.47 -8.26 0.67
C LEU A 178 -3.82 -9.54 1.21
N LYS A 179 -3.75 -9.66 2.54
CA LYS A 179 -2.90 -10.65 3.23
C LYS A 179 -3.47 -12.06 3.32
N SER A 180 -4.77 -12.25 3.15
CA SER A 180 -5.48 -13.55 3.22
C SER A 180 -6.95 -13.35 2.80
N MET A 181 -7.66 -14.43 2.46
CA MET A 181 -9.12 -14.44 2.32
C MET A 181 -9.84 -14.95 3.58
N ASN A 182 -9.10 -15.22 4.66
CA ASN A 182 -9.64 -15.73 5.91
C ASN A 182 -9.94 -14.61 6.93
N GLU A 183 -11.22 -14.37 7.21
CA GLU A 183 -11.67 -13.36 8.18
C GLU A 183 -11.10 -13.59 9.60
N GLU A 184 -11.05 -14.84 10.05
CA GLU A 184 -10.54 -15.19 11.39
C GLU A 184 -9.04 -14.95 11.49
N TYR A 185 -8.28 -15.19 10.42
CA TYR A 185 -6.86 -14.87 10.34
C TYR A 185 -6.62 -13.35 10.46
N TYR A 186 -7.39 -12.53 9.73
CA TYR A 186 -7.35 -11.08 9.86
C TYR A 186 -7.59 -10.62 11.30
N LYS A 187 -8.67 -11.10 11.91
CA LYS A 187 -9.08 -10.70 13.25
C LYS A 187 -8.10 -11.15 14.33
N LYS A 188 -7.71 -12.42 14.32
CA LYS A 188 -6.93 -13.03 15.40
C LYS A 188 -5.43 -12.82 15.25
N VAL A 189 -4.90 -12.93 14.04
CA VAL A 189 -3.44 -12.88 13.78
C VAL A 189 -3.02 -11.47 13.40
N LEU A 190 -3.69 -10.85 12.42
CA LEU A 190 -3.28 -9.54 11.89
C LEU A 190 -3.78 -8.36 12.72
N LYS A 191 -4.79 -8.58 13.57
CA LYS A 191 -5.54 -7.53 14.27
C LYS A 191 -6.10 -6.50 13.29
N GLY A 192 -6.66 -6.99 12.18
CA GLY A 192 -7.30 -6.20 11.15
C GLY A 192 -8.69 -6.73 10.80
N ASP A 193 -9.26 -6.21 9.72
CA ASP A 193 -10.60 -6.55 9.24
C ASP A 193 -10.57 -6.78 7.72
N LEU A 194 -10.84 -8.02 7.28
CA LEU A 194 -10.77 -8.41 5.86
C LEU A 194 -11.77 -7.61 5.03
N LYS A 195 -13.02 -7.47 5.50
CA LYS A 195 -14.10 -6.80 4.77
C LYS A 195 -13.74 -5.34 4.46
N THR A 196 -13.09 -4.67 5.40
CA THR A 196 -12.59 -3.32 5.23
C THR A 196 -11.54 -3.26 4.12
N THR A 197 -10.52 -4.14 4.14
CA THR A 197 -9.49 -4.17 3.10
C THR A 197 -10.09 -4.48 1.72
N LEU A 198 -11.01 -5.45 1.63
CA LEU A 198 -11.71 -5.78 0.38
C LEU A 198 -12.51 -4.58 -0.15
N ARG A 199 -13.29 -3.90 0.72
CA ARG A 199 -14.02 -2.68 0.37
C ARG A 199 -13.06 -1.59 -0.11
N THR A 200 -11.92 -1.41 0.57
CA THR A 200 -10.94 -0.39 0.20
C THR A 200 -10.41 -0.59 -1.21
N ILE A 201 -10.04 -1.83 -1.56
CA ILE A 201 -9.60 -2.18 -2.92
C ILE A 201 -10.72 -1.92 -3.93
N GLU A 202 -11.95 -2.35 -3.63
CA GLU A 202 -13.09 -2.18 -4.53
C GLU A 202 -13.44 -0.70 -4.78
N LEU A 203 -13.43 0.13 -3.75
CA LEU A 203 -13.74 1.56 -3.88
C LEU A 203 -12.60 2.34 -4.53
N ALA A 204 -11.34 2.04 -4.17
CA ALA A 204 -10.17 2.71 -4.74
C ALA A 204 -10.01 2.39 -6.23
N SER A 205 -10.16 1.13 -6.64
CA SER A 205 -10.01 0.70 -8.05
C SER A 205 -11.01 1.37 -9.01
N LYS A 206 -12.14 1.87 -8.50
CA LYS A 206 -13.12 2.64 -9.30
C LYS A 206 -12.69 4.08 -9.58
N LYS A 207 -11.65 4.58 -8.92
CA LYS A 207 -11.26 5.99 -8.91
C LYS A 207 -9.80 6.24 -9.26
N ILE A 208 -8.90 5.36 -8.82
CA ILE A 208 -7.46 5.52 -8.91
C ILE A 208 -6.80 4.20 -9.33
N HIS A 209 -5.53 4.26 -9.71
CA HIS A 209 -4.79 3.04 -10.04
C HIS A 209 -4.57 2.18 -8.80
N VAL A 210 -4.88 0.89 -8.88
CA VAL A 210 -4.72 -0.05 -7.76
C VAL A 210 -3.97 -1.29 -8.23
N GLU A 211 -2.92 -1.64 -7.47
CA GLU A 211 -2.28 -2.95 -7.54
C GLU A 211 -2.40 -3.64 -6.18
N VAL A 212 -2.46 -4.97 -6.17
CA VAL A 212 -2.66 -5.74 -4.95
C VAL A 212 -1.44 -6.61 -4.69
N THR A 213 -0.94 -6.58 -3.45
CA THR A 213 0.16 -7.45 -3.02
C THR A 213 -0.36 -8.50 -2.04
N ASN A 214 0.03 -9.75 -2.27
CA ASN A 214 -0.14 -10.85 -1.33
C ASN A 214 1.24 -11.42 -0.98
N LEU A 215 1.64 -11.32 0.28
CA LEU A 215 2.83 -12.03 0.79
C LEU A 215 2.43 -13.48 1.03
N LEU A 216 2.94 -14.41 0.23
CA LEU A 216 2.53 -15.81 0.27
C LEU A 216 3.25 -16.55 1.40
N ILE A 217 2.54 -16.90 2.46
CA ILE A 217 3.09 -17.56 3.66
C ILE A 217 2.59 -19.02 3.71
N PRO A 218 3.49 -20.01 3.64
CA PRO A 218 3.11 -21.42 3.70
C PRO A 218 2.29 -21.77 4.95
N GLY A 219 1.15 -22.42 4.75
CA GLY A 219 0.23 -22.86 5.80
C GLY A 219 -0.63 -21.77 6.45
N ASP A 220 -0.51 -20.51 6.01
CA ASP A 220 -1.33 -19.40 6.49
C ASP A 220 -2.36 -18.96 5.44
N ASN A 221 -1.89 -18.60 4.23
CA ASN A 221 -2.72 -18.04 3.16
C ASN A 221 -2.43 -18.68 1.79
N ASP A 222 -1.63 -19.75 1.75
CA ASP A 222 -1.23 -20.44 0.52
C ASP A 222 -2.41 -21.10 -0.23
N LYS A 223 -3.49 -21.40 0.48
CA LYS A 223 -4.73 -21.92 -0.09
C LYS A 223 -5.67 -20.84 -0.62
N ASP A 224 -5.41 -19.56 -0.32
CA ASP A 224 -6.33 -18.46 -0.60
C ASP A 224 -6.22 -17.96 -2.05
N ILE A 225 -5.17 -18.33 -2.78
CA ILE A 225 -4.81 -17.72 -4.07
C ILE A 225 -5.92 -17.81 -5.11
N GLU A 226 -6.61 -18.95 -5.20
CA GLU A 226 -7.72 -19.08 -6.16
C GLU A 226 -8.90 -18.17 -5.80
N GLU A 227 -9.28 -18.13 -4.51
CA GLU A 227 -10.38 -17.29 -4.03
C GLU A 227 -10.06 -15.81 -4.21
N LEU A 228 -8.84 -15.41 -3.82
CA LEU A 228 -8.33 -14.05 -3.97
C LEU A 228 -8.36 -13.62 -5.44
N SER A 229 -7.86 -14.46 -6.34
CA SER A 229 -7.78 -14.14 -7.77
C SER A 229 -9.15 -14.07 -8.43
N LYS A 230 -10.07 -14.98 -8.06
CA LYS A 230 -11.48 -14.91 -8.48
C LYS A 230 -12.12 -13.61 -8.03
N TRP A 231 -11.93 -13.24 -6.76
CA TRP A 231 -12.48 -12.02 -6.21
C TRP A 231 -11.93 -10.77 -6.92
N LEU A 232 -10.62 -10.64 -7.11
CA LEU A 232 -10.04 -9.54 -7.88
C LEU A 232 -10.57 -9.49 -9.31
N SER A 233 -10.63 -10.64 -10.00
CA SER A 233 -11.13 -10.72 -11.38
C SER A 233 -12.61 -10.33 -11.52
N SER A 234 -13.38 -10.42 -10.43
CA SER A 234 -14.79 -9.98 -10.38
C SER A 234 -14.93 -8.46 -10.27
N ILE A 235 -13.88 -7.77 -9.82
CA ILE A 235 -13.78 -6.31 -9.85
C ILE A 235 -13.28 -5.90 -11.23
N ASP A 236 -12.06 -6.31 -11.57
CA ASP A 236 -11.42 -6.07 -12.86
C ASP A 236 -10.23 -7.04 -13.06
N LYS A 237 -10.19 -7.71 -14.21
CA LYS A 237 -9.12 -8.64 -14.59
C LYS A 237 -7.78 -7.96 -14.86
N THR A 238 -7.79 -6.64 -15.04
CA THR A 238 -6.60 -5.83 -15.29
C THR A 238 -5.88 -5.43 -14.01
N ILE A 239 -6.48 -5.61 -12.82
CA ILE A 239 -5.81 -5.32 -11.53
C ILE A 239 -4.59 -6.24 -11.36
N PRO A 240 -3.37 -5.69 -11.31
CA PRO A 240 -2.17 -6.47 -11.06
C PRO A 240 -2.17 -7.14 -9.68
N LEU A 241 -1.86 -8.44 -9.66
CA LEU A 241 -1.58 -9.18 -8.43
C LEU A 241 -0.09 -9.49 -8.29
N HIS A 242 0.51 -9.01 -7.22
CA HIS A 242 1.89 -9.30 -6.83
C HIS A 242 1.91 -10.39 -5.76
N ILE A 243 2.38 -11.58 -6.12
CA ILE A 243 2.61 -12.68 -5.19
C ILE A 243 4.06 -12.57 -4.70
N SER A 244 4.25 -12.05 -3.49
CA SER A 244 5.57 -11.81 -2.91
C SER A 244 6.03 -13.02 -2.10
N ARG A 245 7.29 -13.41 -2.28
CA ARG A 245 7.91 -14.47 -1.50
C ARG A 245 8.11 -14.05 -0.04
N TYR A 246 7.65 -14.89 0.88
CA TYR A 246 7.92 -14.74 2.30
C TYR A 246 9.29 -15.27 2.70
N TYR A 247 9.94 -14.55 3.61
CA TYR A 247 11.14 -14.95 4.32
C TYR A 247 10.92 -14.80 5.82
N PRO A 248 11.36 -15.78 6.64
CA PRO A 248 11.23 -15.72 8.09
C PRO A 248 11.82 -14.45 8.69
N TYR A 249 11.06 -13.83 9.59
CA TYR A 249 11.48 -12.61 10.27
C TYR A 249 10.88 -12.52 11.68
N GLN A 250 11.60 -11.90 12.62
CA GLN A 250 11.18 -11.66 14.02
C GLN A 250 10.62 -12.89 14.77
N GLY A 251 11.17 -14.07 14.49
CA GLY A 251 10.74 -15.31 15.16
C GLY A 251 9.42 -15.88 14.67
N TYR A 252 8.88 -15.42 13.54
CA TYR A 252 7.75 -16.07 12.90
C TYR A 252 8.21 -17.38 12.21
N GLU A 253 7.84 -18.52 12.80
CA GLU A 253 8.47 -19.83 12.52
C GLU A 253 8.05 -20.50 11.20
N ARG A 254 7.18 -19.86 10.40
CA ARG A 254 6.85 -20.37 9.06
C ARG A 254 8.13 -20.43 8.21
N PRO A 255 8.34 -21.48 7.39
CA PRO A 255 9.49 -21.55 6.49
C PRO A 255 9.37 -20.50 5.38
N PRO A 256 10.49 -20.12 4.71
CA PRO A 256 10.41 -19.29 3.52
C PRO A 256 9.53 -19.96 2.45
N THR A 257 8.78 -19.18 1.68
CA THR A 257 7.94 -19.75 0.61
C THR A 257 8.82 -20.50 -0.39
N PRO A 258 8.55 -21.80 -0.63
CA PRO A 258 9.27 -22.54 -1.66
C PRO A 258 8.95 -21.98 -3.05
N VAL A 259 9.92 -22.01 -3.97
CA VAL A 259 9.71 -21.59 -5.37
C VAL A 259 8.60 -22.39 -6.05
N PRO A 260 8.48 -23.73 -5.90
CA PRO A 260 7.37 -24.47 -6.48
C PRO A 260 6.00 -23.95 -6.06
N LEU A 261 5.82 -23.59 -4.78
CA LEU A 261 4.57 -23.04 -4.28
C LEU A 261 4.25 -21.66 -4.90
N LEU A 262 5.26 -20.83 -5.16
CA LEU A 262 5.07 -19.55 -5.86
C LEU A 262 4.65 -19.76 -7.31
N MET A 263 5.22 -20.75 -8.00
CA MET A 263 4.85 -21.09 -9.37
C MET A 263 3.43 -21.63 -9.45
N ASP A 264 3.04 -22.52 -8.52
CA ASP A 264 1.66 -23.02 -8.42
C ASP A 264 0.67 -21.86 -8.21
N ALA A 265 1.00 -20.93 -7.31
CA ALA A 265 0.19 -19.74 -7.04
C ALA A 265 0.07 -18.83 -8.28
N TYR A 266 1.18 -18.61 -9.00
CA TYR A 266 1.20 -17.85 -10.24
C TYR A 266 0.31 -18.49 -11.31
N GLU A 267 0.40 -19.80 -11.51
CA GLU A 267 -0.43 -20.54 -12.47
C GLU A 267 -1.91 -20.50 -12.12
N ILE A 268 -2.26 -20.63 -10.84
CA ILE A 268 -3.65 -20.52 -10.36
C ILE A 268 -4.18 -19.12 -10.62
N ALA A 269 -3.46 -18.07 -10.21
CA ALA A 269 -3.89 -16.69 -10.35
C ALA A 269 -4.02 -16.27 -11.83
N SER A 270 -3.10 -16.72 -12.69
CA SER A 270 -3.08 -16.40 -14.12
C SER A 270 -4.28 -16.97 -14.91
N ARG A 271 -5.07 -17.86 -14.30
CA ARG A 271 -6.36 -18.33 -14.88
C ARG A 271 -7.47 -17.28 -14.77
N TYR A 272 -7.32 -16.32 -13.85
CA TYR A 272 -8.37 -15.35 -13.50
C TYR A 272 -7.98 -13.92 -13.83
N LEU A 273 -6.68 -13.58 -13.74
CA LEU A 273 -6.13 -12.23 -13.92
C LEU A 273 -5.20 -12.17 -15.12
N TYR A 274 -5.14 -11.01 -15.77
CA TYR A 274 -4.21 -10.78 -16.89
C TYR A 274 -2.77 -10.56 -16.42
N TYR A 275 -2.60 -10.00 -15.23
CA TYR A 275 -1.30 -9.57 -14.73
C TYR A 275 -1.05 -10.16 -13.35
N VAL A 276 -0.18 -11.16 -13.31
CA VAL A 276 0.31 -11.77 -12.08
C VAL A 276 1.82 -11.66 -12.08
N TYR A 277 2.39 -11.24 -10.96
CA TYR A 277 3.83 -11.09 -10.79
C TYR A 277 4.30 -11.90 -9.61
N ILE A 278 5.50 -12.46 -9.70
CA ILE A 278 6.18 -13.03 -8.53
C ILE A 278 7.28 -12.05 -8.09
N GLY A 279 7.19 -11.62 -6.83
CA GLY A 279 8.13 -10.69 -6.23
C GLY A 279 9.05 -11.33 -5.19
N ASN A 280 10.10 -10.60 -4.81
CA ASN A 280 11.04 -10.97 -3.75
C ASN A 280 11.80 -12.29 -4.00
N VAL A 281 11.89 -12.71 -5.26
CA VAL A 281 12.75 -13.77 -5.78
C VAL A 281 12.94 -13.54 -7.26
N ARG A 282 14.14 -13.75 -7.79
CA ARG A 282 14.37 -13.66 -9.24
C ARG A 282 13.86 -14.92 -9.90
N LEU A 283 12.79 -14.79 -10.67
CA LEU A 283 12.24 -15.84 -11.52
C LEU A 283 12.07 -15.30 -12.93
N GLU A 284 12.64 -15.99 -13.90
CA GLU A 284 12.50 -15.59 -15.30
C GLU A 284 11.02 -15.55 -15.69
N ARG A 285 10.65 -14.55 -16.49
CA ARG A 285 9.31 -14.29 -17.05
C ARG A 285 8.23 -13.82 -16.08
N ALA A 286 8.31 -14.12 -14.78
CA ALA A 286 7.29 -13.74 -13.80
C ALA A 286 7.34 -12.27 -13.35
N GLU A 287 8.30 -11.49 -13.84
CA GLU A 287 8.45 -10.04 -13.57
C GLU A 287 8.04 -9.16 -14.77
N ASN A 288 7.98 -9.74 -15.98
CA ASN A 288 7.73 -9.03 -17.23
C ASN A 288 6.22 -8.80 -17.44
N THR A 289 5.88 -7.70 -18.09
CA THR A 289 4.49 -7.45 -18.51
C THR A 289 4.31 -7.81 -19.98
N TYR A 290 3.32 -8.66 -20.26
CA TYR A 290 2.94 -9.08 -21.62
C TYR A 290 1.55 -8.58 -21.98
N CYS A 291 1.29 -8.40 -23.27
CA CYS A 291 -0.04 -8.08 -23.76
C CYS A 291 -0.98 -9.27 -23.54
N PRO A 292 -2.17 -9.08 -22.91
CA PRO A 292 -3.08 -10.19 -22.65
C PRO A 292 -3.72 -10.78 -23.91
N GLU A 293 -3.72 -10.04 -25.04
CA GLU A 293 -4.31 -10.50 -26.30
C GLU A 293 -3.34 -11.25 -27.21
N CYS A 294 -2.10 -10.77 -27.35
CA CYS A 294 -1.14 -11.32 -28.30
C CYS A 294 0.17 -11.81 -27.68
N SER A 295 0.30 -11.71 -26.35
CA SER A 295 1.49 -12.09 -25.58
C SER A 295 2.77 -11.34 -25.97
N ASN A 296 2.67 -10.23 -26.71
CA ASN A 296 3.82 -9.38 -26.99
C ASN A 296 4.40 -8.80 -25.70
N LEU A 297 5.73 -8.81 -25.55
CA LEU A 297 6.41 -8.24 -24.38
C LEU A 297 6.23 -6.72 -24.38
N LEU A 298 5.53 -6.17 -23.39
CA LEU A 298 5.28 -4.74 -23.26
C LEU A 298 6.38 -4.05 -22.45
N ILE A 299 6.70 -4.63 -21.29
CA ILE A 299 7.70 -4.11 -20.35
C ILE A 299 8.59 -5.26 -19.90
N GLU A 300 9.89 -5.11 -20.15
CA GLU A 300 10.93 -6.00 -19.64
C GLU A 300 11.36 -5.53 -18.25
N ARG A 301 11.50 -6.45 -17.29
CA ARG A 301 11.99 -6.20 -15.94
C ARG A 301 13.10 -7.16 -15.58
N ILE A 302 14.08 -6.62 -14.84
CA ILE A 302 15.14 -7.38 -14.20
C ILE A 302 15.29 -6.83 -12.78
N GLY A 303 14.66 -7.51 -11.81
CA GLY A 303 14.57 -6.98 -10.45
C GLY A 303 13.83 -5.65 -10.40
N PHE A 304 14.49 -4.59 -9.91
CA PHE A 304 13.89 -3.25 -9.82
C PHE A 304 14.20 -2.31 -11.00
N SER A 305 14.75 -2.85 -12.08
CA SER A 305 14.92 -2.09 -13.33
C SER A 305 13.86 -2.54 -14.32
N SER A 306 13.24 -1.59 -15.01
CA SER A 306 12.28 -1.87 -16.07
C SER A 306 12.55 -1.04 -17.32
N LYS A 307 12.12 -1.58 -18.46
CA LYS A 307 12.22 -0.94 -19.76
C LYS A 307 10.96 -1.22 -20.57
N ILE A 308 10.31 -0.15 -21.03
CA ILE A 308 9.21 -0.23 -21.99
C ILE A 308 9.79 -0.62 -23.34
N VAL A 309 9.34 -1.75 -23.90
CA VAL A 309 9.89 -2.31 -25.15
C VAL A 309 8.82 -2.59 -26.21
N GLY A 310 7.56 -2.75 -25.81
CA GLY A 310 6.48 -3.15 -26.73
C GLY A 310 5.26 -2.26 -26.71
N ILE A 311 5.38 -1.02 -26.24
CA ILE A 311 4.28 -0.05 -26.17
C ILE A 311 4.54 1.09 -27.15
N LYS A 312 3.53 1.46 -27.94
CA LYS A 312 3.54 2.62 -28.84
C LYS A 312 2.24 3.41 -28.64
N GLU A 313 2.36 4.70 -28.31
CA GLU A 313 1.21 5.62 -28.17
C GLU A 313 0.09 5.06 -27.28
N GLY A 314 0.43 4.49 -26.12
CA GLY A 314 -0.54 3.92 -25.18
C GLY A 314 -1.17 2.59 -25.62
N SER A 315 -0.64 1.95 -26.66
CA SER A 315 -1.15 0.68 -27.18
C SER A 315 -0.04 -0.37 -27.35
N CYS A 316 -0.42 -1.64 -27.38
CA CYS A 316 0.49 -2.73 -27.73
C CYS A 316 1.02 -2.51 -29.15
N SER A 317 2.34 -2.49 -29.31
CA SER A 317 3.02 -2.31 -30.60
C SER A 317 2.76 -3.42 -31.64
N ASN A 318 2.20 -4.57 -31.22
CA ASN A 318 1.96 -5.72 -32.09
C ASN A 318 0.48 -5.87 -32.50
N CYS A 319 -0.46 -5.75 -31.56
CA CYS A 319 -1.89 -5.95 -31.83
C CYS A 319 -2.76 -4.68 -31.67
N ASN A 320 -2.18 -3.54 -31.31
CA ASN A 320 -2.87 -2.26 -31.10
C ASN A 320 -3.93 -2.23 -29.97
N ARG A 321 -3.99 -3.26 -29.11
CA ARG A 321 -4.80 -3.19 -27.88
C ARG A 321 -4.31 -2.04 -26.99
N THR A 322 -5.22 -1.23 -26.47
CA THR A 322 -4.92 -0.26 -25.41
C THR A 322 -4.30 -0.97 -24.20
N ILE A 323 -3.24 -0.39 -23.63
CA ILE A 323 -2.58 -0.95 -22.44
C ILE A 323 -3.35 -0.61 -21.17
N ASP A 324 -3.24 -1.45 -20.15
CA ASP A 324 -3.82 -1.22 -18.83
C ASP A 324 -2.76 -0.63 -17.86
N ILE A 325 -1.90 0.26 -18.38
CA ILE A 325 -0.72 0.81 -17.69
C ILE A 325 -0.79 2.34 -17.73
N VAL A 326 -0.56 2.98 -16.59
CA VAL A 326 -0.34 4.44 -16.49
C VAL A 326 1.12 4.73 -16.80
N LEU A 327 1.39 5.49 -17.86
CA LEU A 327 2.74 5.80 -18.36
C LEU A 327 3.31 7.10 -17.81
#